data_AF-A0A351DSF3-F1
#
_entry.id   AF-A0A351DSF3-F1
#
_cell.length_a   1.000
_cell.length_b   1.000
_cell.length_c   1.000
_cell.angle_alpha   90.00
_cell.angle_beta   90.00
_cell.angle_gamma   90.00
#
_symmetry.space_group_name_H-M   'P 1'
#
loop_
_entity.id
_entity.type
_entity.pdbx_description
1 polymer ?
#
loop_
_entity_poly.entity_id
_entity_poly.type
_entity_poly.pdbx_seq_one_letter_code
_entity_poly.pdbx_strand_id
1 'polypeptide(L)'
;GTPDPLRDDVTLQSLEAKSARLQLVAAAQGCACVNISEDESRLVFPRARLEALTEMNPVEFDQDTFEAIKAREHALGYFVDSGRYWECVDRFDAEALAEIDALWLDAPVR
;
A
#
# COMPACT_ATOMS: atom_id res chain seq x y z
N GLY A 1 6.58 -15.19 -22.59
CA GLY A 1 5.87 -15.99 -21.58
C GLY A 1 4.40 -15.60 -21.59
N THR A 2 3.52 -16.50 -21.20
CA THR A 2 2.10 -16.18 -21.01
C THR A 2 1.95 -15.28 -19.77
N PRO A 3 1.25 -14.13 -19.86
CA PRO A 3 0.95 -13.31 -18.69
C PRO A 3 0.21 -14.14 -17.64
N ASP A 4 0.54 -13.93 -16.36
CA ASP A 4 -0.21 -14.55 -15.27
C ASP A 4 -1.67 -14.05 -15.33
N PRO A 5 -2.69 -14.94 -15.39
CA PRO A 5 -4.08 -14.50 -15.39
C PRO A 5 -4.39 -13.62 -14.18
N LEU A 6 -5.26 -12.62 -14.39
CA LEU A 6 -5.87 -11.88 -13.28
C LEU A 6 -6.65 -12.86 -12.40
N ARG A 7 -6.29 -12.92 -11.11
CA ARG A 7 -6.93 -13.78 -10.11
C ARG A 7 -7.85 -12.94 -9.24
N ASP A 8 -8.92 -13.57 -8.77
CA ASP A 8 -9.80 -13.00 -7.76
C ASP A 8 -9.11 -13.13 -6.39
N ASP A 9 -8.18 -12.21 -6.13
CA ASP A 9 -7.36 -12.20 -4.93
C ASP A 9 -7.95 -11.26 -3.89
N VAL A 10 -8.51 -11.85 -2.83
CA VAL A 10 -9.12 -11.14 -1.70
C VAL A 10 -8.17 -10.17 -1.00
N THR A 11 -6.86 -10.29 -1.19
CA THR A 11 -5.87 -9.37 -0.62
C THR A 11 -5.68 -8.09 -1.45
N LEU A 12 -6.23 -8.04 -2.67
CA LEU A 12 -6.07 -6.94 -3.63
C LEU A 12 -7.36 -6.12 -3.84
N GLN A 13 -8.08 -5.83 -2.76
CA GLN A 13 -9.38 -5.12 -2.82
C GLN A 13 -9.26 -3.64 -3.17
N SER A 14 -8.22 -2.95 -2.70
CA SER A 14 -8.01 -1.50 -2.91
C SER A 14 -6.58 -1.19 -3.34
N LEU A 15 -6.40 -0.76 -4.59
CA LEU A 15 -5.07 -0.37 -5.10
C LEU A 15 -4.59 0.92 -4.46
N GLU A 16 -5.49 1.87 -4.22
CA GLU A 16 -5.24 3.15 -3.56
C GLU A 16 -4.66 2.89 -2.16
N ALA A 17 -5.32 2.04 -1.36
CA ALA A 17 -4.86 1.70 -0.02
C ALA A 17 -3.49 1.01 0.00
N LYS A 18 -3.27 0.06 -0.92
CA LYS A 18 -1.96 -0.60 -1.05
C LYS A 18 -0.86 0.38 -1.46
N SER A 19 -1.19 1.37 -2.30
CA SER A 19 -0.26 2.44 -2.65
C SER A 19 0.02 3.39 -1.47
N ALA A 20 -1.00 3.77 -0.68
CA ALA A 20 -0.83 4.58 0.52
C ALA A 20 0.07 3.87 1.56
N ARG A 21 -0.19 2.58 1.79
CA ARG A 21 0.66 1.72 2.63
C ARG A 21 2.11 1.71 2.16
N LEU A 22 2.35 1.50 0.86
CA LEU A 22 3.69 1.52 0.29
C LEU A 22 4.37 2.88 0.49
N GLN A 23 3.66 3.97 0.25
CA GLN A 23 4.19 5.33 0.42
C GLN A 23 4.66 5.58 1.85
N LEU A 24 3.84 5.22 2.84
CA LEU A 24 4.15 5.43 4.25
C LEU A 24 5.30 4.53 4.72
N VAL A 25 5.32 3.27 4.29
CA VAL A 25 6.44 2.35 4.59
C VAL A 25 7.74 2.84 3.96
N ALA A 26 7.70 3.41 2.75
CA ALA A 26 8.86 4.02 2.12
C ALA A 26 9.29 5.30 2.87
N ALA A 27 8.33 6.14 3.27
CA ALA A 27 8.62 7.37 4.01
C ALA A 27 9.28 7.10 5.36
N ALA A 28 8.82 6.07 6.08
CA ALA A 28 9.46 5.61 7.31
C ALA A 28 10.91 5.13 7.11
N GLN A 29 11.30 4.82 5.87
CA GLN A 29 12.66 4.45 5.47
C GLN A 29 13.41 5.63 4.80
N GLY A 30 12.88 6.84 4.86
CA GLY A 30 13.50 8.02 4.24
C GLY A 30 13.45 8.01 2.70
N CYS A 31 12.50 7.27 2.12
CA CYS A 31 12.34 7.14 0.67
C CYS A 31 11.06 7.83 0.18
N ALA A 32 11.18 8.62 -0.90
CA ALA A 32 10.04 9.23 -1.57
C ALA A 32 9.42 8.28 -2.60
N CYS A 33 8.11 8.07 -2.54
CA CYS A 33 7.34 7.47 -3.64
C CYS A 33 6.66 8.59 -4.44
N VAL A 34 6.87 8.61 -5.75
CA VAL A 34 6.29 9.61 -6.67
C VAL A 34 5.74 8.94 -7.91
N ASN A 35 4.75 9.57 -8.52
CA ASN A 35 4.18 9.15 -9.79
C ASN A 35 4.67 10.09 -10.91
N ILE A 36 5.42 9.54 -11.87
CA ILE A 36 5.92 10.29 -13.05
C ILE A 36 5.06 10.10 -14.30
N SER A 37 4.00 9.29 -14.23
CA SER A 37 3.06 9.12 -15.33
C SER A 37 2.22 10.38 -15.51
N GLU A 38 1.88 10.69 -16.75
CA GLU A 38 0.89 11.72 -17.12
C GLU A 38 -0.53 11.14 -17.22
N ASP A 39 -0.67 9.82 -17.30
CA ASP A 39 -1.96 9.14 -17.45
C ASP A 39 -2.76 9.11 -16.14
N GLU A 40 -4.03 8.69 -16.22
CA GLU A 40 -4.83 8.38 -15.04
C GLU A 40 -4.15 7.27 -14.21
N SER A 41 -4.15 7.45 -12.89
CA SER A 41 -3.51 6.53 -11.98
C SER A 41 -4.29 6.45 -10.68
N ARG A 42 -4.38 5.23 -10.14
CA ARG A 42 -4.93 4.94 -8.81
C ARG A 42 -3.88 5.05 -7.70
N LEU A 43 -2.61 5.30 -8.05
CA LEU A 43 -1.56 5.47 -7.05
C LEU A 43 -1.71 6.83 -6.39
N VAL A 44 -1.71 6.87 -5.06
CA VAL A 44 -1.90 8.11 -4.29
C VAL A 44 -0.62 8.96 -4.17
N PHE A 45 0.47 8.54 -4.81
CA PHE A 45 1.75 9.23 -4.75
C PHE A 45 1.66 10.65 -5.36
N PRO A 46 2.39 11.65 -4.80
CA PRO A 46 2.57 12.94 -5.41
C PRO A 46 3.07 12.80 -6.85
N ARG A 47 2.52 13.60 -7.76
CA ARG A 47 3.04 13.66 -9.13
C ARG A 47 4.32 14.47 -9.19
N ALA A 48 5.30 13.95 -9.90
CA ALA A 48 6.59 14.62 -10.13
C ALA A 48 6.99 14.49 -11.60
N ARG A 49 7.77 15.45 -12.09
CA ARG A 49 8.47 15.30 -13.37
C ARG A 49 9.86 14.72 -13.15
N LEU A 50 10.43 14.14 -14.20
CA LEU A 50 11.75 13.50 -14.14
C LEU A 50 12.83 14.47 -13.66
N GLU A 51 12.74 15.75 -14.05
CA GLU A 51 13.72 16.79 -13.72
C GLU A 51 13.66 17.20 -12.23
N ALA A 52 12.53 17.00 -11.56
CA ALA A 52 12.32 17.37 -10.18
C ALA A 52 12.66 16.24 -9.18
N LEU A 53 13.02 15.04 -9.65
CA LEU A 53 13.19 13.87 -8.79
C LEU A 53 14.24 14.06 -7.68
N THR A 54 15.30 14.83 -7.94
CA THR A 54 16.35 15.10 -6.95
C THR A 54 15.91 16.02 -5.82
N GLU A 55 14.78 16.71 -5.98
CA GLU A 55 14.21 17.65 -5.01
C GLU A 55 13.09 17.00 -4.20
N MET A 56 12.66 15.79 -4.57
CA MET A 56 11.56 15.10 -3.91
C MET A 56 12.02 14.55 -2.57
N ASN A 57 11.25 14.88 -1.53
CA ASN A 57 11.44 14.34 -0.19
C ASN A 57 10.35 13.31 0.11
N PRO A 58 10.62 12.37 1.03
CA PRO A 58 9.58 11.52 1.57
C PRO A 58 8.45 12.36 2.16
N VAL A 59 7.21 11.86 2.07
CA VAL A 59 6.06 12.54 2.71
C VAL A 59 6.23 12.53 4.22
N GLU A 60 5.76 13.59 4.87
CA GLU A 60 5.65 13.59 6.32
C GLU A 60 4.40 12.80 6.73
N PHE A 61 4.49 12.07 7.83
CA PHE A 61 3.40 11.25 8.34
C PHE A 61 3.43 11.19 9.86
N ASP A 62 2.28 10.83 10.44
CA ASP A 62 2.16 10.64 11.88
C ASP A 62 2.68 9.26 12.30
N GLN A 63 3.79 9.22 13.03
CA GLN A 63 4.48 7.99 13.40
C GLN A 63 3.61 7.08 14.30
N ASP A 64 2.84 7.67 15.22
CA ASP A 64 1.99 6.90 16.15
C ASP A 64 0.84 6.22 15.40
N THR A 65 0.21 6.92 14.46
CA THR A 65 -0.81 6.38 13.57
C THR A 65 -0.24 5.27 12.70
N PHE A 66 0.93 5.48 12.10
CA PHE A 66 1.61 4.47 11.29
C PHE A 66 1.86 3.16 12.08
N GLU A 67 2.40 3.26 13.29
CA GLU A 67 2.65 2.07 14.11
C GLU A 67 1.35 1.42 14.61
N ALA A 68 0.30 2.19 14.89
CA ALA A 68 -1.00 1.65 15.27
C ALA A 68 -1.65 0.84 14.13
N ILE A 69 -1.56 1.32 12.89
CA ILE A 69 -2.07 0.58 11.71
C ILE A 69 -1.26 -0.69 11.50
N LYS A 70 0.07 -0.62 11.56
CA LYS A 70 0.95 -1.79 11.47
C LYS A 70 0.66 -2.83 12.55
N ALA A 71 0.40 -2.41 13.78
CA ALA A 71 0.05 -3.31 14.86
C ALA A 71 -1.27 -4.06 14.58
N ARG A 72 -2.28 -3.37 14.03
CA ARG A 72 -3.55 -4.00 13.61
C ARG A 72 -3.34 -4.99 12.46
N GLU A 73 -2.59 -4.59 11.43
CA GLU A 73 -2.26 -5.46 10.30
C GLU A 73 -1.51 -6.72 10.77
N HIS A 74 -0.52 -6.57 11.66
CA HIS A 74 0.21 -7.68 12.24
C HIS A 74 -0.70 -8.59 13.09
N ALA A 75 -1.65 -8.03 13.83
CA ALA A 75 -2.59 -8.80 14.66
C ALA A 75 -3.53 -9.71 13.83
N LEU A 76 -3.85 -9.33 12.58
CA LEU A 76 -4.57 -10.22 11.65
C LEU A 76 -3.74 -11.44 11.27
N GLY A 77 -2.41 -11.34 11.27
CA GLY A 77 -1.52 -12.48 11.04
C GLY A 77 -1.67 -13.09 9.64
N TYR A 78 -2.15 -12.31 8.67
CA TYR A 78 -2.37 -12.71 7.28
C TYR A 78 -1.04 -12.76 6.53
N PHE A 79 -0.23 -13.75 6.88
CA PHE A 79 1.04 -14.05 6.23
C PHE A 79 1.02 -15.47 5.68
N VAL A 80 1.50 -15.61 4.44
CA VAL A 80 1.66 -16.89 3.76
C VAL A 80 3.11 -16.98 3.30
N ASP A 81 3.89 -17.87 3.91
CA ASP A 81 5.34 -18.03 3.63
C ASP A 81 5.63 -18.25 2.14
N SER A 82 4.73 -18.93 1.42
CA SER A 82 4.89 -19.22 -0.01
C SER A 82 4.61 -18.02 -0.92
N GLY A 83 4.00 -16.95 -0.39
CA GLY A 83 3.46 -15.85 -1.18
C GLY A 83 2.24 -16.20 -2.03
N ARG A 84 1.74 -17.44 -1.97
CA ARG A 84 0.59 -17.91 -2.77
C ARG A 84 -0.73 -17.66 -2.05
N TYR A 85 -1.07 -16.39 -1.83
CA TYR A 85 -2.27 -15.98 -1.09
C TYR A 85 -3.56 -16.56 -1.70
N TRP A 86 -3.64 -16.69 -3.02
CA TRP A 86 -4.78 -17.31 -3.72
C TRP A 86 -5.04 -18.79 -3.38
N GLU A 87 -4.07 -19.52 -2.83
CA GLU A 87 -4.26 -20.91 -2.36
C GLU A 87 -4.86 -20.98 -0.93
N CYS A 88 -4.90 -19.83 -0.25
CA CYS A 88 -5.24 -19.70 1.16
C CYS A 88 -6.44 -18.75 1.37
N VAL A 89 -7.28 -18.53 0.35
CA VAL A 89 -8.36 -17.52 0.38
C VAL A 89 -9.28 -17.65 1.59
N ASP A 90 -9.59 -18.88 2.02
CA ASP A 90 -10.47 -19.16 3.16
C ASP A 90 -9.88 -18.70 4.52
N ARG A 91 -8.59 -18.34 4.56
CA ARG A 91 -7.91 -17.84 5.77
C ARG A 91 -8.03 -16.33 5.94
N PHE A 92 -8.51 -15.62 4.93
CA PHE A 92 -8.59 -14.16 4.93
C PHE A 92 -10.02 -13.69 5.11
N ASP A 93 -10.22 -12.79 6.06
CA ASP A 93 -11.46 -12.06 6.21
C ASP A 93 -11.43 -10.82 5.31
N ALA A 94 -12.33 -10.78 4.34
CA ALA A 94 -12.41 -9.67 3.39
C ALA A 94 -12.78 -8.34 4.07
N GLU A 95 -13.63 -8.37 5.10
CA GLU A 95 -14.06 -7.17 5.82
C GLU A 95 -12.92 -6.63 6.67
N ALA A 96 -12.19 -7.51 7.38
CA ALA A 96 -11.01 -7.11 8.14
C ALA A 96 -9.91 -6.51 7.24
N LEU A 97 -9.72 -7.04 6.04
CA LEU A 97 -8.81 -6.47 5.04
C LEU A 97 -9.27 -5.09 4.57
N ALA A 98 -10.58 -4.91 4.31
CA ALA A 98 -11.15 -3.63 3.93
C ALA A 98 -10.99 -2.57 5.02
N GLU A 99 -11.13 -2.94 6.30
CA GLU A 99 -10.88 -2.05 7.44
C GLU A 99 -9.43 -1.58 7.50
N ILE A 100 -8.47 -2.48 7.31
CA ILE A 100 -7.04 -2.13 7.24
C ILE A 100 -6.76 -1.23 6.03
N ASP A 101 -7.36 -1.51 4.88
CA ASP A 101 -7.21 -0.70 3.69
C ASP A 101 -7.75 0.73 3.89
N ALA A 102 -8.89 0.88 4.57
CA ALA A 102 -9.41 2.18 4.94
C ALA A 102 -8.46 2.95 5.87
N LEU A 103 -7.91 2.27 6.89
CA LEU A 103 -6.94 2.89 7.80
C LEU A 103 -5.68 3.40 7.08
N TRP A 104 -5.14 2.62 6.13
CA TRP A 104 -4.00 3.06 5.34
C TRP A 104 -4.32 4.23 4.43
N LEU A 105 -5.52 4.26 3.84
CA LEU A 105 -5.94 5.33 2.94
C LEU A 105 -6.22 6.64 3.67
N ASP A 106 -6.78 6.56 4.88
CA ASP A 106 -7.12 7.71 5.72
C ASP A 106 -5.93 8.25 6.54
N ALA A 107 -4.81 7.53 6.55
CA ALA A 107 -3.62 7.93 7.29
C ALA A 107 -3.13 9.32 6.81
N PRO A 108 -2.94 10.28 7.72
CA PRO A 108 -2.60 11.64 7.35
C PRO A 108 -1.18 11.71 6.78
N VAL A 109 -1.07 12.23 5.56
CA VAL A 109 0.18 12.57 4.88
C VAL A 109 0.27 14.07 4.67
N ARG A 110 1.47 14.63 4.79
CA ARG A 110 1.77 16.05 4.52
C ARG A 110 2.95 16.21 3.58
#